data_AF-U9TSQ5-F1
#
_entry.id   AF-U9TSQ5-F1
#
_cell.length_a   1.000
_cell.length_b   1.000
_cell.length_c   1.000
_cell.angle_alpha   90.00
_cell.angle_beta   90.00
_cell.angle_gamma   90.00
#
_symmetry.space_group_name_H-M   'P 1'
#
loop_
_entity.id
_entity.type
_entity.pdbx_description
1 polymer ?
#
loop_
_entity_poly.entity_id
_entity_poly.type
_entity_poly.pdbx_seq_one_letter_code
_entity_poly.pdbx_strand_id
1 'polypeptide(L)'
;HYYADVDKTRIEIKRLIKEGEWDTKEFTEMREKLLEELQIKHNPIDNELMLEKLKSNDDKLDNLKEEIREIRKTLQNFKIGTIS
;
A
#
# COMPACT_ATOMS: atom_id res chain seq x y z
N HIS A 1 6.62 2.88 38.03
CA HIS A 1 5.70 3.35 36.96
C HIS A 1 6.39 3.60 35.63
N TYR A 2 7.62 4.16 35.60
CA TYR A 2 8.40 4.41 34.37
C TYR A 2 8.48 3.25 33.36
N TYR A 3 8.67 2.00 33.82
CA TYR A 3 8.80 0.84 32.94
C TYR A 3 7.49 0.43 32.24
N ALA A 4 6.34 0.70 32.88
CA ALA A 4 5.02 0.31 32.36
C ALA A 4 4.61 1.16 31.14
N ASP A 5 5.10 2.39 31.05
CA ASP A 5 4.75 3.29 29.95
C ASP A 5 5.63 3.04 28.72
N VAL A 6 6.88 2.62 28.91
CA VAL A 6 7.76 2.14 27.81
C VAL A 6 7.18 0.86 27.18
N ASP A 7 6.68 -0.07 27.99
CA ASP A 7 6.07 -1.30 27.48
C ASP A 7 4.78 -1.04 26.69
N LYS A 8 3.92 -0.11 27.15
CA LYS A 8 2.74 0.33 26.40
C LYS A 8 3.12 0.98 25.06
N THR A 9 4.13 1.83 25.07
CA THR A 9 4.63 2.51 23.86
C THR A 9 5.14 1.49 22.85
N ARG A 10 5.86 0.46 23.30
CA ARG A 10 6.34 -0.64 22.45
C ARG A 10 5.19 -1.45 21.83
N ILE A 11 4.11 -1.66 22.58
CA ILE A 11 2.91 -2.37 22.10
C ILE A 11 2.22 -1.56 20.99
N GLU A 12 2.01 -0.27 21.21
CA GLU A 12 1.30 0.59 20.26
C GLU A 12 2.09 0.78 18.95
N ILE A 13 3.40 0.97 19.02
CA ILE A 13 4.24 1.09 17.80
C ILE A 13 4.20 -0.21 16.98
N LYS A 14 4.22 -1.38 17.63
CA LYS A 14 4.05 -2.67 16.93
C LYS A 14 2.67 -2.79 16.26
N ARG A 15 1.62 -2.26 16.89
CA ARG A 15 0.27 -2.20 16.30
C ARG A 15 0.26 -1.31 15.05
N LEU A 16 0.81 -0.09 15.14
CA LEU A 16 0.90 0.85 14.02
C LEU A 16 1.70 0.27 12.84
N ILE A 17 2.81 -0.44 13.10
CA ILE A 17 3.58 -1.13 12.07
C ILE A 17 2.70 -2.18 11.37
N LYS A 18 2.03 -3.03 12.14
CA LYS A 18 1.18 -4.10 11.61
C LYS A 18 0.02 -3.56 10.77
N GLU A 19 -0.53 -2.42 11.14
CA GLU A 19 -1.64 -1.79 10.42
C GLU A 19 -1.18 -0.92 9.24
N GLY A 20 0.14 -0.75 9.06
CA GLY A 20 0.72 0.11 8.02
C GLY A 20 0.52 1.61 8.28
N GLU A 21 0.14 1.99 9.50
CA GLU A 21 -0.02 3.37 9.96
C GLU A 21 1.31 3.97 10.45
N TRP A 22 2.31 3.12 10.70
CA TRP A 22 3.64 3.56 11.09
C TRP A 22 4.31 4.30 9.93
N ASP A 23 4.53 3.65 8.78
CA ASP A 23 5.37 4.12 7.67
C ASP A 23 4.80 5.26 6.82
N THR A 24 4.72 6.44 7.44
CA THR A 24 4.61 7.73 6.76
C THR A 24 5.96 8.16 6.14
N LYS A 25 5.92 9.00 5.10
CA LYS A 25 7.13 9.56 4.46
C LYS A 25 7.80 10.68 5.27
N GLU A 26 7.20 11.09 6.38
CA GLU A 26 7.69 12.16 7.22
C GLU A 26 8.42 11.59 8.45
N PHE A 27 9.43 12.31 8.90
CA PHE A 27 10.16 12.00 10.13
C PHE A 27 10.81 10.60 10.17
N THR A 28 11.16 10.04 9.01
CA THR A 28 11.80 8.71 8.87
C THR A 28 12.98 8.54 9.82
N GLU A 29 13.91 9.51 9.87
CA GLU A 29 15.08 9.44 10.75
C GLU A 29 14.71 9.43 12.25
N MET A 30 13.67 10.18 12.67
CA MET A 30 13.24 10.19 14.07
C MET A 30 12.52 8.89 14.45
N ARG A 31 11.78 8.31 13.51
CA ARG A 31 11.07 7.05 13.69
C ARG A 31 12.02 5.86 13.74
N GLU A 32 13.06 5.85 12.92
CA GLU A 32 14.15 4.86 12.99
C GLU A 32 14.88 4.92 14.34
N LYS A 33 15.27 6.13 14.78
CA LYS A 33 15.87 6.33 16.12
C LYS A 33 14.97 5.84 17.25
N LEU A 34 13.66 6.08 17.16
CA LEU A 34 12.71 5.63 18.17
C LEU A 34 12.59 4.09 18.21
N LEU A 35 12.66 3.41 17.06
CA LEU A 35 12.68 1.95 17.01
C LEU A 35 13.95 1.37 17.64
N GLU A 36 15.10 2.01 17.40
CA GLU A 36 16.38 1.65 18.00
C GLU A 36 16.35 1.78 19.53
N GLU A 37 15.91 2.93 20.04
CA GLU A 37 15.77 3.19 21.49
C GLU A 37 14.82 2.19 22.18
N LEU A 38 13.72 1.83 21.50
CA LEU A 38 12.74 0.87 22.03
C LEU A 38 13.12 -0.61 21.79
N GLN A 39 14.25 -0.85 21.12
CA GLN A 39 14.76 -2.15 20.73
C GLN A 39 13.74 -2.96 19.90
N ILE A 40 12.97 -2.27 19.06
CA ILE A 40 12.00 -2.87 18.15
C ILE A 40 12.73 -3.21 16.86
N LYS A 41 12.89 -4.51 16.60
CA LYS A 41 13.33 -4.97 15.27
C LYS A 41 12.21 -4.72 14.28
N HIS A 42 12.41 -3.76 13.40
CA HIS A 42 11.54 -3.47 12.28
C HIS A 42 12.42 -3.34 11.04
N ASN A 43 12.12 -4.13 10.03
CA ASN A 43 12.71 -3.95 8.71
C ASN A 43 11.78 -2.99 7.95
N PRO A 44 12.16 -1.73 7.72
CA PRO A 44 11.30 -0.73 7.07
C PRO A 44 10.96 -1.10 5.63
N ILE A 45 11.68 -2.08 5.08
CA ILE A 45 11.36 -2.73 3.82
C ILE A 45 10.34 -3.84 4.11
N ASP A 46 9.13 -3.47 4.55
CA ASP A 46 7.97 -4.37 4.47
C ASP A 46 7.45 -4.37 3.03
N ASN A 47 8.32 -4.80 2.12
CA ASN A 47 8.06 -4.91 0.71
C ASN A 47 6.90 -5.87 0.43
N GLU A 48 6.53 -6.74 1.35
CA GLU A 48 5.52 -7.77 1.13
C GLU A 48 4.12 -7.16 1.00
N LEU A 49 3.74 -6.26 1.91
CA LEU A 49 2.49 -5.50 1.83
C LEU A 49 2.46 -4.56 0.62
N MET A 50 3.59 -3.92 0.30
CA MET A 50 3.70 -3.08 -0.90
C MET A 50 3.58 -3.92 -2.19
N LEU A 51 4.20 -5.11 -2.23
CA LEU A 51 4.13 -6.04 -3.36
C LEU A 51 2.71 -6.57 -3.55
N GLU A 52 1.99 -6.89 -2.48
CA GLU A 52 0.60 -7.33 -2.56
C GLU A 52 -0.32 -6.24 -3.12
N LYS A 53 -0.18 -5.00 -2.63
CA LYS A 53 -0.91 -3.83 -3.16
C LYS A 53 -0.55 -3.55 -4.62
N LEU A 54 0.71 -3.69 -5.01
CA LEU A 54 1.16 -3.53 -6.39
C LEU A 54 0.55 -4.60 -7.31
N LYS A 55 0.60 -5.87 -6.93
CA LYS A 55 -0.04 -6.97 -7.68
C LYS A 55 -1.54 -6.72 -7.88
N SER A 56 -2.26 -6.34 -6.82
CA SER A 56 -3.68 -6.02 -6.91
C SER A 56 -3.97 -4.85 -7.86
N ASN A 57 -3.07 -3.87 -7.94
CA ASN A 57 -3.23 -2.75 -8.85
C ASN A 57 -2.92 -3.13 -10.31
N ASP A 58 -1.95 -4.02 -10.54
CA ASP A 58 -1.65 -4.56 -11.87
C ASP A 58 -2.86 -5.34 -12.43
N ASP A 59 -3.49 -6.19 -11.61
CA ASP A 59 -4.70 -6.93 -12.01
C ASP A 59 -5.86 -5.99 -12.39
N LYS A 60 -6.07 -4.93 -11.59
CA LYS A 60 -7.10 -3.91 -11.88
C LYS A 60 -6.80 -3.17 -13.18
N LEU A 61 -5.52 -2.85 -13.42
CA LEU A 61 -5.10 -2.15 -14.62
C LEU A 61 -5.35 -3.00 -15.87
N ASP A 62 -5.10 -4.30 -15.82
CA ASP A 62 -5.34 -5.19 -16.96
C ASP A 62 -6.83 -5.39 -17.24
N ASN A 63 -7.67 -5.49 -16.20
CA ASN A 63 -9.13 -5.51 -16.37
C ASN A 63 -9.64 -4.23 -17.06
N LEU A 64 -9.19 -3.06 -16.61
CA LEU A 64 -9.56 -1.78 -17.23
C LEU A 64 -9.11 -1.67 -18.69
N LYS A 65 -7.93 -2.19 -19.04
CA LYS A 65 -7.46 -2.21 -20.43
C LYS A 65 -8.38 -3.05 -21.32
N GLU A 66 -8.85 -4.20 -20.82
CA GLU A 66 -9.74 -5.07 -21.60
C GLU A 66 -11.14 -4.46 -21.75
N GLU A 67 -11.69 -3.85 -20.69
CA GLU A 67 -12.95 -3.10 -20.79
C GLU A 67 -12.87 -1.97 -21.84
N ILE A 68 -11.79 -1.18 -21.82
CA ILE A 68 -11.55 -0.12 -22.81
C ILE A 68 -11.46 -0.72 -24.24
N ARG A 69 -10.85 -1.89 -24.38
CA ARG A 69 -10.72 -2.58 -25.67
C ARG A 69 -12.09 -2.99 -26.21
N GLU A 70 -12.96 -3.56 -25.38
CA GLU A 70 -14.30 -3.97 -25.78
C GLU A 70 -15.20 -2.78 -26.12
N ILE A 71 -15.10 -1.69 -25.35
CA ILE A 71 -15.79 -0.43 -25.66
C ILE A 71 -15.34 0.09 -27.04
N ARG A 72 -14.04 0.09 -27.33
CA ARG A 72 -13.51 0.54 -28.64
C ARG A 72 -14.05 -0.31 -29.80
N LYS A 73 -14.08 -1.64 -29.66
CA LYS A 73 -14.66 -2.54 -30.68
C LYS A 73 -16.14 -2.22 -30.92
N THR A 74 -16.90 -2.04 -29.85
CA THR A 74 -18.34 -1.73 -29.92
C THR A 74 -18.58 -0.41 -30.65
N LEU A 75 -17.80 0.62 -30.33
CA LEU A 75 -17.90 1.93 -30.98
C LEU A 75 -17.52 1.88 -32.47
N GLN A 76 -16.52 1.08 -32.84
CA GLN A 76 -16.15 0.87 -34.26
C GLN A 76 -17.29 0.20 -35.02
N ASN A 77 -17.91 -0.85 -34.46
CA ASN A 77 -19.03 -1.54 -35.08
C ASN A 77 -20.24 -0.62 -35.26
N PHE A 78 -20.55 0.19 -34.24
CA PHE A 78 -21.64 1.17 -34.33
C PHE A 78 -21.39 2.21 -35.44
N LYS A 79 -20.17 2.75 -35.53
CA LYS A 79 -19.79 3.71 -36.57
C LYS A 79 -19.94 3.15 -37.98
N ILE A 80 -19.58 1.88 -38.20
CA ILE A 80 -19.73 1.21 -39.50
C ILE A 80 -21.22 1.04 -39.85
N GLY A 81 -22.03 0.58 -38.90
CA GLY A 81 -23.47 0.37 -39.10
C GLY A 81 -24.29 1.63 -39.37
N THR A 82 -23.84 2.82 -38.93
CA THR A 82 -24.49 4.10 -39.23
C THR A 82 -24.14 4.70 -40.59
N ILE A 83 -23.08 4.20 -41.26
CA ILE A 83 -22.60 4.72 -42.55
C ILE A 83 -23.07 3.83 -43.73
N SER A 84 -23.47 2.57 -43.46
CA SER A 84 -24.14 1.68 -44.44
C SER A 84 -25.63 1.93 -44.51
#